data_AF-A0A536BKE8-F1
#
_entry.id   AF-A0A536BKE8-F1
#
_cell.length_a   1.000
_cell.length_b   1.000
_cell.length_c   1.000
_cell.angle_alpha   90.00
_cell.angle_beta   90.00
_cell.angle_gamma   90.00
#
_symmetry.space_group_name_H-M   'P 1'
#
loop_
_entity.id
_entity.type
_entity.pdbx_description
1 polymer ?
#
loop_
_entity_poly.entity_id
_entity_poly.type
_entity_poly.pdbx_seq_one_letter_code
_entity_poly.pdbx_strand_id
1 'polypeptide(L)'
;IYAFNLICTHLGCTPRSFPDVTSDLVATGIAGIRDPLTGQAATRANPALPGFKCPCHGSRYFRDSVNFYGPAPRPMDHIVVELAPDGRLLVDRASFVDILTRLKV
;
A
#
# COMPACT_ATOMS: atom_id res chain seq x y z
N ILE A 1 7.51 9.19 -8.92
CA ILE A 1 6.32 8.35 -9.23
C ILE A 1 6.66 6.89 -8.94
N TYR A 2 5.71 6.04 -8.54
CA TYR A 2 5.90 4.59 -8.36
C TYR A 2 4.65 3.82 -8.77
N ALA A 3 4.79 2.51 -8.97
CA ALA A 3 3.68 1.59 -9.13
C ALA A 3 3.98 0.25 -8.46
N PHE A 4 2.92 -0.47 -8.12
CA PHE A 4 2.98 -1.83 -7.60
C PHE A 4 1.79 -2.63 -8.13
N ASN A 5 1.92 -3.95 -8.17
CA ASN A 5 0.81 -4.82 -8.50
C ASN A 5 -0.20 -4.83 -7.34
N LEU A 6 -1.46 -4.48 -7.62
CA LEU A 6 -2.54 -4.49 -6.63
C LEU A 6 -3.04 -5.92 -6.37
N ILE A 7 -2.14 -6.78 -5.88
CA ILE A 7 -2.36 -8.20 -5.62
C ILE A 7 -1.96 -8.47 -4.17
N CYS A 8 -2.92 -8.90 -3.37
CA CYS A 8 -2.70 -9.23 -1.97
C CYS A 8 -1.71 -10.38 -1.83
N THR A 9 -0.66 -10.20 -1.03
CA THR A 9 0.41 -11.18 -0.84
C THR A 9 0.04 -12.33 0.09
N HIS A 10 -1.18 -12.33 0.65
CA HIS A 10 -1.72 -13.48 1.36
C HIS A 10 -2.11 -14.60 0.37
N LEU A 11 -3.11 -14.37 -0.49
CA LEU A 11 -3.70 -15.37 -1.38
C LEU A 11 -4.14 -14.79 -2.74
N GLY A 12 -3.61 -13.63 -3.15
CA GLY A 12 -3.79 -13.11 -4.50
C GLY A 12 -5.06 -12.30 -4.79
N CYS A 13 -5.98 -12.12 -3.85
CA CYS A 13 -7.13 -11.22 -4.03
C CYS A 13 -6.69 -9.78 -4.34
N THR A 14 -7.48 -9.01 -5.09
CA THR A 14 -7.24 -7.58 -5.32
C THR A 14 -7.70 -6.74 -4.12
N PRO A 15 -6.81 -6.05 -3.38
CA PRO A 15 -7.22 -5.11 -2.34
C PRO A 15 -7.96 -3.90 -2.93
N ARG A 16 -8.88 -3.31 -2.16
CA ARG A 16 -9.57 -2.07 -2.55
C ARG A 16 -8.97 -0.88 -1.81
N SER A 17 -8.88 0.25 -2.50
CA SER A 17 -8.45 1.52 -1.91
C SER A 17 -9.56 2.11 -1.04
N PHE A 18 -9.20 2.65 0.12
CA PHE A 18 -10.11 3.37 1.01
C PHE A 18 -9.43 4.62 1.57
N PRO A 19 -10.19 5.70 1.84
CA PRO A 19 -9.67 6.86 2.55
C PRO A 19 -9.37 6.57 4.03
N ASP A 20 -9.94 5.49 4.58
CA ASP A 20 -9.73 5.05 5.96
C ASP A 20 -9.51 3.54 6.06
N VAL A 21 -8.28 3.16 6.41
CA VAL A 21 -7.86 1.79 6.65
C VAL A 21 -7.40 1.50 8.08
N THR A 22 -7.67 2.39 9.03
CA THR A 22 -7.10 2.27 10.38
C THR A 22 -8.07 2.57 11.49
N SER A 23 -9.15 3.32 11.28
CA SER A 23 -9.98 3.78 12.40
C SER A 23 -10.60 2.65 13.22
N ASP A 24 -11.04 1.58 12.56
CA ASP A 24 -11.60 0.42 13.23
C ASP A 24 -10.55 -0.38 14.03
N LEU A 25 -9.28 -0.37 13.59
CA LEU A 25 -8.19 -0.97 14.36
C LEU A 25 -7.81 -0.10 15.58
N VAL A 26 -7.77 1.22 15.39
CA VAL A 26 -7.53 2.16 16.49
C VAL A 26 -8.63 2.04 17.54
N ALA A 27 -9.89 1.87 17.11
CA ALA A 27 -11.03 1.68 18.00
C ALA A 27 -10.94 0.38 18.82
N THR A 28 -10.33 -0.69 18.29
CA THR A 28 -10.07 -1.93 19.05
C THR A 28 -8.82 -1.86 19.93
N GLY A 29 -8.14 -0.71 19.96
CA GLY A 29 -6.97 -0.47 20.81
C GLY A 29 -5.63 -0.77 20.13
N ILE A 30 -5.62 -1.12 18.85
CA ILE A 30 -4.37 -1.28 18.10
C ILE A 30 -3.70 0.09 17.95
N ALA A 31 -2.43 0.15 18.31
CA ALA A 31 -1.61 1.36 18.29
C ALA A 31 -0.31 1.14 17.51
N GLY A 32 0.49 2.20 17.33
CA GLY A 32 1.77 2.12 16.65
C GLY A 32 1.69 2.06 15.12
N ILE A 33 0.50 2.19 14.53
CA ILE A 33 0.32 2.23 13.08
C ILE A 33 0.85 3.57 12.56
N ARG A 34 1.93 3.52 11.77
CA ARG A 34 2.56 4.69 11.16
C ARG A 34 2.85 4.40 9.69
N ASP A 35 2.34 5.25 8.81
CA ASP A 35 2.62 5.20 7.38
C ASP A 35 4.12 5.50 7.15
N PRO A 36 4.90 4.56 6.59
CA PRO A 36 6.34 4.73 6.40
C PRO A 36 6.69 5.77 5.33
N LEU A 37 5.79 6.08 4.40
CA LEU A 37 6.02 7.06 3.34
C LEU A 37 5.77 8.49 3.83
N THR A 38 4.71 8.70 4.61
CA THR A 38 4.27 10.04 5.04
C THR A 38 4.63 10.37 6.49
N GLY A 39 4.98 9.37 7.29
CA GLY A 39 5.17 9.50 8.73
C GLY A 39 3.88 9.68 9.52
N GLN A 40 2.72 9.73 8.87
CA GLN A 40 1.43 9.93 9.51
C GLN A 40 1.10 8.74 10.41
N ALA A 41 0.77 9.01 11.67
CA ALA A 41 0.40 7.98 12.64
C ALA A 41 -1.13 7.93 12.81
N ALA A 42 -1.70 6.73 12.81
CA ALA A 42 -3.08 6.51 13.22
C ALA A 42 -3.13 6.54 14.75
N THR A 43 -3.85 7.50 15.31
CA THR A 43 -4.01 7.69 16.76
C THR A 43 -5.48 7.84 17.11
N ARG A 44 -5.86 7.78 18.39
CA ARG A 44 -7.27 8.00 18.77
C ARG A 44 -7.79 9.38 18.35
N ALA A 45 -6.94 10.41 18.32
CA ALA A 45 -7.31 11.76 17.91
C ALA A 45 -7.38 11.91 16.37
N ASN A 46 -6.54 11.18 15.63
CA ASN A 46 -6.56 11.14 14.18
C ASN A 46 -6.46 9.69 13.70
N PRO A 47 -7.58 8.95 13.66
CA PRO A 47 -7.56 7.50 13.53
C PRO A 47 -7.52 7.01 12.09
N ALA A 48 -7.82 7.86 11.11
CA ALA A 48 -7.96 7.49 9.71
C ALA A 48 -6.67 7.75 8.91
N LEU A 49 -6.13 6.69 8.31
CA LEU A 49 -5.09 6.74 7.28
C LEU A 49 -5.64 6.16 5.98
N PRO A 50 -5.31 6.74 4.81
CA PRO A 50 -5.64 6.15 3.53
C PRO A 50 -4.76 4.93 3.22
N GLY A 51 -5.29 3.98 2.45
CA GLY A 51 -4.54 2.78 2.08
C GLY A 51 -5.44 1.74 1.42
N PHE A 52 -5.09 0.47 1.58
CA PHE A 52 -5.81 -0.64 0.97
C PHE A 52 -6.32 -1.66 1.99
N LYS A 53 -7.56 -2.14 1.81
CA LYS A 53 -8.12 -3.29 2.55
C LYS A 53 -8.35 -4.45 1.58
N CYS A 54 -7.84 -5.62 1.94
CA CYS A 54 -8.17 -6.86 1.25
C CYS A 54 -9.50 -7.42 1.78
N PRO A 55 -10.52 -7.61 0.91
CA PRO A 55 -11.85 -8.05 1.35
C PRO A 55 -11.89 -9.53 1.79
N CYS A 56 -10.87 -10.32 1.47
CA CYS A 56 -10.90 -11.77 1.68
C CYS A 56 -10.60 -12.15 3.14
N HIS A 57 -9.50 -11.63 3.71
CA HIS A 57 -9.01 -12.02 5.05
C HIS A 57 -8.55 -10.82 5.89
N GLY A 58 -8.89 -9.60 5.48
CA GLY A 58 -8.64 -8.38 6.26
C GLY A 58 -7.21 -7.85 6.22
N SER A 59 -6.33 -8.36 5.34
CA SER A 59 -5.00 -7.77 5.14
C SER A 59 -5.09 -6.29 4.81
N ARG A 60 -4.20 -5.47 5.39
CA ARG A 60 -4.14 -4.04 5.14
C ARG A 60 -2.76 -3.58 4.75
N TYR A 61 -2.74 -2.59 3.87
CA TYR A 61 -1.53 -2.02 3.31
C TYR A 61 -1.61 -0.50 3.33
N PHE A 62 -0.49 0.15 3.57
CA PHE A 62 -0.33 1.59 3.35
C PHE A 62 -0.35 1.91 1.85
N ARG A 63 -0.40 3.20 1.51
CA ARG A 63 -0.47 3.65 0.11
C ARG A 63 0.72 3.21 -0.75
N ASP A 64 1.85 2.94 -0.11
CA ASP A 64 3.08 2.48 -0.73
C ASP A 64 3.21 0.94 -0.78
N SER A 65 2.11 0.22 -0.52
CA SER A 65 2.00 -1.24 -0.50
C SER A 65 2.55 -1.97 0.72
N VAL A 66 3.13 -1.27 1.71
CA VAL A 66 3.63 -1.93 2.94
C VAL A 66 2.47 -2.50 3.74
N ASN A 67 2.52 -3.81 4.03
CA ASN A 67 1.53 -4.50 4.87
C ASN A 67 1.72 -4.11 6.34
N PHE A 68 0.62 -3.92 7.08
CA PHE A 68 0.69 -3.59 8.51
C PHE A 68 -0.36 -4.28 9.38
N TYR A 69 -1.31 -5.00 8.78
CA TYR A 69 -2.33 -5.75 9.51
C TYR A 69 -2.83 -6.93 8.69
N GLY A 70 -3.32 -7.97 9.38
CA GLY A 70 -3.88 -9.18 8.78
C GLY A 70 -2.81 -10.18 8.31
N PRO A 71 -3.20 -11.22 7.57
CA PRO A 71 -2.34 -12.39 7.30
C PRO A 71 -1.36 -12.20 6.13
N ALA A 72 -1.29 -11.02 5.50
CA ALA A 72 -0.36 -10.80 4.40
C ALA A 72 1.09 -10.71 4.94
N PRO A 73 2.04 -11.52 4.43
CA PRO A 73 3.35 -11.66 5.05
C PRO A 73 4.36 -10.58 4.62
N ARG A 74 4.10 -9.85 3.53
CA ARG A 74 5.04 -8.88 2.94
C ARG A 74 4.31 -7.77 2.14
N PRO A 75 5.00 -6.68 1.76
CA PRO A 75 4.44 -5.65 0.88
C PRO A 75 4.06 -6.20 -0.50
N MET A 76 3.11 -5.55 -1.19
CA MET A 76 2.80 -5.91 -2.59
C MET A 76 3.95 -5.51 -3.53
N ASP A 77 4.12 -6.27 -4.60
CA ASP A 77 5.28 -6.16 -5.49
C ASP A 77 5.35 -4.82 -6.24
N HIS A 78 6.40 -4.03 -6.00
CA HIS A 78 6.69 -2.83 -6.78
C HIS A 78 7.23 -3.19 -8.15
N ILE A 79 6.87 -2.39 -9.14
CA ILE A 79 7.14 -2.67 -10.55
C ILE A 79 7.75 -1.46 -11.25
N VAL A 80 8.47 -1.72 -12.33
CA VAL A 80 9.11 -0.69 -13.15
C VAL A 80 8.06 0.28 -13.72
N VAL A 81 8.35 1.58 -13.61
CA VAL A 81 7.61 2.65 -14.29
C VAL A 81 8.59 3.57 -14.98
N GLU A 82 8.35 3.85 -16.25
CA GLU A 82 9.19 4.69 -17.10
C GLU A 82 8.36 5.79 -17.78
N LEU A 83 9.01 6.88 -18.18
CA LEU A 83 8.41 7.91 -19.02
C LEU A 83 8.75 7.62 -20.49
N ALA A 84 7.74 7.38 -21.32
CA ALA A 84 7.91 7.23 -22.75
C ALA A 84 8.28 8.58 -23.41
N PRO A 85 8.89 8.57 -24.61
CA PRO A 85 9.21 9.78 -25.36
C PRO A 85 8.02 10.70 -25.65
N ASP A 86 6.80 10.15 -25.67
CA ASP A 86 5.55 10.88 -25.89
C ASP A 86 4.90 11.41 -24.60
N GLY A 87 5.58 11.27 -23.46
CA GLY A 87 5.12 11.74 -22.15
C GLY A 87 4.16 10.81 -21.42
N ARG A 88 3.85 9.61 -21.97
CA ARG A 88 3.03 8.61 -21.26
C ARG A 88 3.87 7.80 -20.28
N LEU A 89 3.22 7.27 -19.24
CA LEU A 89 3.85 6.32 -18.32
C LEU A 89 3.77 4.90 -18.90
N LEU A 90 4.91 4.23 -18.99
CA LEU A 90 5.01 2.80 -19.27
C LEU A 90 5.14 2.06 -17.94
N VAL A 91 4.30 1.05 -17.73
CA VAL A 91 4.29 0.24 -16.50
C VAL A 91 4.50 -1.22 -16.89
N ASP A 92 5.64 -1.78 -16.52
CA ASP A 92 5.94 -3.19 -16.75
C ASP A 92 5.60 -4.02 -15.51
N ARG A 93 4.47 -4.73 -15.58
CA ARG A 93 3.92 -5.53 -14.48
C ARG A 93 4.70 -6.79 -14.15
N ALA A 94 5.64 -7.20 -15.01
CA ALA A 94 6.47 -8.39 -14.85
C ALA A 94 7.88 -8.07 -14.32
N SER A 95 8.30 -6.80 -14.36
CA SER A 95 9.61 -6.35 -13.88
C SER A 95 9.51 -5.79 -12.47
N PHE A 96 9.98 -6.57 -11.49
CA PHE A 96 9.95 -6.19 -10.07
C PHE A 96 11.14 -5.33 -9.67
N VAL A 97 10.90 -4.35 -8.80
CA VAL A 97 11.93 -3.43 -8.27
C VAL A 97 11.80 -3.29 -6.76
N ASP A 98 12.80 -2.64 -6.14
CA ASP A 98 12.76 -2.33 -4.72
C ASP A 98 11.60 -1.38 -4.38
N ILE A 99 11.06 -1.49 -3.16
CA ILE A 99 9.93 -0.69 -2.67
C ILE A 99 10.22 0.82 -2.65
N LEU A 100 11.50 1.21 -2.62
CA LEU A 100 11.95 2.60 -2.65
C LEU A 100 12.22 3.11 -4.08
N THR A 101 12.13 2.26 -5.11
CA THR A 101 12.34 2.69 -6.50
C THR A 101 11.29 3.72 -6.89
N ARG A 102 11.74 4.88 -7.37
CA ARG A 102 10.90 5.98 -7.84
C ARG A 102 11.37 6.43 -9.21
N LEU A 103 10.43 6.55 -10.15
CA LEU A 103 10.64 7.30 -11.38
C LEU A 103 10.79 8.79 -11.04
N LYS A 104 11.94 9.36 -11.41
CA LYS A 104 12.26 10.79 -11.32
C LYS A 104 11.93 11.40 -12.68
N VAL A 105 10.97 12.32 -12.71
CA VAL A 105 10.55 13.10 -13.88
C VAL A 105 10.59 14.57 -13.53
#